data_AF-A0AAV6YXK3-F1
#
_entry.id   AF-A0AAV6YXK3-F1
#
_cell.length_a   1.000
_cell.length_b   1.000
_cell.length_c   1.000
_cell.angle_alpha   90.00
_cell.angle_beta   90.00
_cell.angle_gamma   90.00
#
_symmetry.space_group_name_H-M   'P 1'
#
loop_
_entity.id
_entity.type
_entity.pdbx_description
1 polymer ?
#
loop_
_entity_poly.entity_id
_entity_poly.type
_entity_poly.pdbx_seq_one_letter_code
_entity_poly.pdbx_strand_id
1 'polypeptide(L)'
;MDLFFQVPSISPRHPSVHPDTRHWTALTFAVLHGHISVVQLLLDAGAHVEGSAVSSSEDYAETPLQLASAAGNYELVSLLLDRGADPLLNMLEAGQVSSSLHEDMNCFSHAAAHGHRNVLRKLLTQPQLCSGDVLSLEEILAEGVESDTSSTGSFDQGPIRLCKTRMKALQEATYYSAEHGYLDITMELRSLGVPWKLHVWIESLRTTFYHSHHSVMENLLREFSNIREEDYNEELITEGLTLLFTIFKTTK
;
A
#
# COMPACT_ATOMS: atom_id res chain seq x y z
N MET A 1 21.11 20.05 -36.35
CA MET A 1 22.11 20.28 -35.28
C MET A 1 21.65 19.45 -34.12
N ASP A 2 22.11 18.21 -34.15
CA ASP A 2 21.52 17.02 -33.55
C ASP A 2 21.72 16.97 -32.04
N LEU A 3 20.62 16.81 -31.30
CA LEU A 3 20.62 16.62 -29.84
C LEU A 3 20.78 15.15 -29.40
N PHE A 4 21.15 14.25 -30.32
CA PHE A 4 21.45 12.85 -30.01
C PHE A 4 22.90 12.70 -29.55
N PHE A 5 23.24 13.20 -28.36
CA PHE A 5 24.42 12.70 -27.65
C PHE A 5 23.99 11.52 -26.79
N GLN A 6 24.22 10.32 -27.33
CA GLN A 6 24.20 9.09 -26.57
C GLN A 6 25.20 9.24 -25.40
N VAL A 7 24.70 9.11 -24.17
CA VAL A 7 25.55 9.17 -22.97
C VAL A 7 26.63 8.10 -23.11
N PRO A 8 27.93 8.42 -23.05
CA PRO A 8 28.98 7.46 -23.31
C PRO A 8 28.90 6.30 -22.32
N SER A 9 28.60 5.10 -22.83
CA SER A 9 28.74 3.84 -22.11
C SER A 9 30.23 3.61 -21.87
N ILE A 10 30.63 3.63 -20.59
CA ILE A 10 31.98 3.37 -20.06
C ILE A 10 32.89 4.61 -20.02
N SER A 11 32.88 5.31 -18.89
CA SER A 11 34.06 6.09 -18.46
C SER A 11 35.00 5.15 -17.70
N PRO A 12 36.23 4.91 -18.18
CA PRO A 12 37.19 3.98 -17.55
C PRO A 12 37.78 4.47 -16.21
N ARG A 13 37.24 5.55 -15.64
CA ARG A 13 37.72 6.13 -14.36
C ARG A 13 37.06 5.55 -13.11
N HIS A 14 35.94 4.82 -13.24
CA HIS A 14 35.21 4.29 -12.08
C HIS A 14 34.62 2.90 -12.38
N PRO A 15 35.41 1.82 -12.30
CA PRO A 15 34.97 0.45 -12.64
C PRO A 15 34.03 -0.19 -11.60
N SER A 16 33.77 0.47 -10.46
CA SER A 16 32.98 -0.06 -9.34
C SER A 16 31.49 0.30 -9.38
N VAL A 17 31.00 0.98 -10.44
CA VAL A 17 29.59 1.38 -10.54
C VAL A 17 29.00 0.76 -11.81
N HIS A 18 28.18 -0.28 -11.65
CA HIS A 18 27.44 -0.88 -12.76
C HIS A 18 26.54 0.20 -13.38
N PRO A 19 26.47 0.33 -14.73
CA PRO A 19 25.63 1.35 -15.36
C PRO A 19 24.18 1.22 -14.93
N ASP A 20 23.65 0.01 -14.78
CA ASP A 20 22.24 -0.22 -14.42
C ASP A 20 21.92 0.24 -13.00
N THR A 21 22.82 0.00 -12.03
CA THR A 21 22.64 0.43 -10.63
C THR A 21 22.80 1.94 -10.47
N ARG A 22 23.51 2.62 -11.39
CA ARG A 22 23.68 4.08 -11.38
C ARG A 22 22.37 4.82 -11.68
N HIS A 23 21.56 4.31 -12.59
CA HIS A 23 20.31 4.97 -13.00
C HIS A 23 19.22 4.85 -11.94
N TRP A 24 19.14 3.70 -11.25
CA TRP A 24 18.15 3.46 -10.19
C TRP A 24 18.49 4.25 -8.94
N THR A 25 19.76 4.25 -8.54
CA THR A 25 20.25 5.05 -7.40
C THR A 25 20.04 6.54 -7.66
N ALA A 26 20.32 7.03 -8.87
CA ALA A 26 20.09 8.45 -9.18
C ALA A 26 18.60 8.82 -9.07
N LEU A 27 17.70 7.95 -9.52
CA LEU A 27 16.25 8.18 -9.45
C LEU A 27 15.75 8.20 -8.01
N THR A 28 16.12 7.21 -7.18
CA THR A 28 15.70 7.15 -5.77
C THR A 28 16.21 8.33 -4.97
N PHE A 29 17.47 8.74 -5.16
CA PHE A 29 18.01 9.94 -4.50
C PHE A 29 17.28 11.22 -4.93
N ALA A 30 17.01 11.37 -6.21
CA ALA A 30 16.25 12.53 -6.70
C ALA A 30 14.82 12.55 -6.14
N VAL A 31 14.21 11.38 -5.96
CA VAL A 31 12.89 11.23 -5.34
C VAL A 31 12.92 11.54 -3.84
N LEU A 32 13.89 10.99 -3.11
CA LEU A 32 14.09 11.23 -1.67
C LEU A 32 14.22 12.73 -1.35
N HIS A 33 14.90 13.48 -2.22
CA HIS A 33 15.07 14.93 -2.07
C HIS A 33 13.97 15.76 -2.76
N GLY A 34 12.95 15.13 -3.35
CA GLY A 34 11.82 15.81 -3.97
C GLY A 34 12.18 16.62 -5.23
N HIS A 35 13.25 16.27 -5.93
CA HIS A 35 13.72 16.99 -7.12
C HIS A 35 12.94 16.59 -8.38
N ILE A 36 11.68 17.01 -8.48
CA ILE A 36 10.74 16.62 -9.53
C ILE A 36 11.32 16.79 -10.95
N SER A 37 11.95 17.93 -11.25
CA SER A 37 12.55 18.18 -12.58
C SER A 37 13.68 17.21 -12.91
N VAL A 38 14.46 16.80 -11.91
CA VAL A 38 15.55 15.82 -12.08
C VAL A 38 14.96 14.43 -12.28
N VAL A 39 13.94 14.08 -11.52
CA VAL A 39 13.21 12.80 -11.66
C VAL A 39 12.61 12.69 -13.05
N GLN A 40 11.96 13.75 -13.54
CA GLN A 40 11.42 13.79 -14.90
C GLN A 40 12.51 13.54 -15.94
N LEU A 41 13.65 14.24 -15.84
CA LEU A 41 14.77 14.09 -16.76
C LEU A 41 15.34 12.66 -16.74
N LEU A 42 15.47 12.06 -15.55
CA LEU A 42 15.98 10.69 -15.40
C LEU A 42 15.02 9.67 -16.03
N LEU A 43 13.73 9.81 -15.81
CA LEU A 43 12.72 8.93 -16.40
C LEU A 43 12.64 9.13 -17.93
N ASP A 44 12.75 10.36 -18.42
CA ASP A 44 12.80 10.66 -19.86
C ASP A 44 14.07 10.09 -20.52
N ALA A 45 15.16 9.94 -19.75
CA ALA A 45 16.39 9.27 -20.17
C ALA A 45 16.34 7.73 -20.10
N GLY A 46 15.19 7.15 -19.72
CA GLY A 46 14.99 5.69 -19.65
C GLY A 46 15.42 5.06 -18.32
N ALA A 47 15.51 5.83 -17.23
CA ALA A 47 15.68 5.24 -15.91
C ALA A 47 14.49 4.32 -15.56
N HIS A 48 14.79 3.18 -14.96
CA HIS A 48 13.76 2.23 -14.53
C HIS A 48 12.98 2.80 -13.34
N VAL A 49 11.66 2.84 -13.48
CA VAL A 49 10.75 3.43 -12.49
C VAL A 49 10.70 2.62 -11.19
N GLU A 50 10.87 1.30 -11.27
CA GLU A 50 10.94 0.39 -10.10
C GLU A 50 12.35 0.25 -9.52
N GLY A 51 13.30 1.05 -10.00
CA GLY A 51 14.68 0.96 -9.55
C GLY A 51 14.81 1.32 -8.07
N SER A 52 15.13 0.37 -7.21
CA SER A 52 15.39 0.60 -5.79
C SER A 52 16.89 0.77 -5.52
N ALA A 53 17.22 1.64 -4.55
CA ALA A 53 18.56 1.71 -3.98
C ALA A 53 18.55 0.86 -2.71
N VAL A 54 19.41 -0.15 -2.68
CA VAL A 54 19.73 -0.86 -1.42
C VAL A 54 20.41 0.17 -0.52
N SER A 55 19.79 0.47 0.62
CA SER A 55 20.45 1.28 1.64
C SER A 55 21.64 0.48 2.17
N SER A 56 22.86 0.99 2.05
CA SER A 56 24.05 0.27 2.52
C SER A 56 24.09 0.09 4.05
N SER A 57 23.18 0.74 4.79
CA SER A 57 23.10 0.68 6.25
C SER A 57 21.94 -0.17 6.77
N GLU A 58 20.95 -0.47 5.94
CA GLU A 58 19.75 -1.20 6.30
C GLU A 58 19.43 -2.09 5.11
N ASP A 59 19.33 -3.41 5.30
CA ASP A 59 19.07 -4.40 4.24
C ASP A 59 17.65 -4.26 3.62
N TYR A 60 17.09 -3.06 3.63
CA TYR A 60 15.79 -2.70 3.07
C TYR A 60 15.97 -1.86 1.81
N ALA A 61 15.15 -2.18 0.81
CA ALA A 61 15.20 -1.60 -0.51
C ALA A 61 13.83 -0.98 -0.85
N GLU A 62 13.70 0.33 -0.65
CA GLU A 62 12.49 1.08 -1.00
C GLU A 62 12.46 1.44 -2.47
N THR A 63 11.29 1.30 -3.09
CA THR A 63 11.02 1.80 -4.44
C THR A 63 10.91 3.32 -4.43
N PRO A 64 11.17 3.99 -5.56
CA PRO A 64 10.92 5.42 -5.70
C PRO A 64 9.47 5.79 -5.34
N LEU A 65 8.50 4.92 -5.65
CA LEU A 65 7.10 5.17 -5.35
C LEU A 65 6.80 5.08 -3.83
N GLN A 66 7.40 4.12 -3.11
CA GLN A 66 7.29 4.05 -1.64
C GLN A 66 7.87 5.31 -0.98
N LEU A 67 9.07 5.75 -1.41
CA LEU A 67 9.70 6.97 -0.92
C LEU A 67 8.84 8.22 -1.17
N ALA A 68 8.33 8.38 -2.39
CA ALA A 68 7.44 9.49 -2.73
C ALA A 68 6.14 9.45 -1.91
N SER A 69 5.64 8.25 -1.61
CA SER A 69 4.43 8.04 -0.82
C SER A 69 4.65 8.35 0.66
N ALA A 70 5.78 7.95 1.24
CA ALA A 70 6.17 8.28 2.61
C ALA A 70 6.39 9.79 2.79
N ALA A 71 7.00 10.43 1.79
CA ALA A 71 7.21 11.88 1.77
C ALA A 71 5.91 12.69 1.54
N GLY A 72 4.82 12.04 1.12
CA GLY A 72 3.55 12.73 0.82
C GLY A 72 3.59 13.57 -0.45
N ASN A 73 4.57 13.34 -1.32
CA ASN A 73 4.78 14.17 -2.50
C ASN A 73 3.84 13.76 -3.63
N TYR A 74 2.63 14.33 -3.64
CA TYR A 74 1.59 14.03 -4.61
C TYR A 74 2.04 14.17 -6.07
N GLU A 75 2.80 15.22 -6.40
CA GLU A 75 3.27 15.46 -7.76
C GLU A 75 4.22 14.36 -8.22
N LEU A 76 5.11 13.95 -7.32
CA LEU A 76 6.08 12.89 -7.58
C LEU A 76 5.43 11.52 -7.69
N VAL A 77 4.46 11.22 -6.82
CA VAL A 77 3.62 10.03 -6.91
C VAL A 77 2.88 10.00 -8.25
N SER A 78 2.27 11.12 -8.66
CA SER A 78 1.59 11.17 -9.95
C SER A 78 2.57 10.91 -11.10
N LEU A 79 3.73 11.55 -11.08
CA LEU A 79 4.73 11.40 -12.13
C LEU A 79 5.22 9.95 -12.22
N LEU A 80 5.54 9.31 -11.09
CA LEU A 80 6.00 7.91 -11.07
C LEU A 80 4.91 6.96 -11.58
N LEU A 81 3.68 7.12 -11.11
CA LEU A 81 2.53 6.33 -11.58
C LEU A 81 2.26 6.52 -13.08
N ASP A 82 2.37 7.75 -13.60
CA ASP A 82 2.19 8.05 -15.02
C ASP A 82 3.29 7.41 -15.89
N ARG A 83 4.43 7.03 -15.30
CA ARG A 83 5.50 6.25 -15.95
C ARG A 83 5.40 4.74 -15.71
N GLY A 84 4.29 4.28 -15.13
CA GLY A 84 4.00 2.85 -14.96
C GLY A 84 4.53 2.25 -13.66
N ALA A 85 4.72 3.07 -12.61
CA ALA A 85 5.10 2.55 -11.31
C ALA A 85 4.03 1.62 -10.72
N ASP A 86 4.41 0.45 -10.21
CA ASP A 86 3.51 -0.50 -9.56
C ASP A 86 3.37 -0.20 -8.05
N PRO A 87 2.18 0.20 -7.57
CA PRO A 87 1.94 0.46 -6.15
C PRO A 87 1.96 -0.81 -5.27
N LEU A 88 1.86 -1.99 -5.85
CA LEU A 88 1.88 -3.25 -5.10
C LEU A 88 3.26 -3.90 -5.05
N LEU A 89 4.26 -3.31 -5.69
CA LEU A 89 5.61 -3.86 -5.69
C LEU A 89 6.21 -3.76 -4.29
N ASN A 90 6.47 -4.93 -3.69
CA ASN A 90 7.26 -5.09 -2.49
C ASN A 90 8.60 -5.70 -2.89
N MET A 91 9.70 -4.97 -2.72
CA MET A 91 11.03 -5.49 -3.06
C MET A 91 11.52 -6.36 -1.89
N LEU A 92 10.98 -7.58 -1.79
CA LEU A 92 11.42 -8.60 -0.84
C LEU A 92 11.63 -9.94 -1.56
N GLU A 93 12.62 -9.97 -2.47
CA GLU A 93 13.21 -11.21 -2.98
C GLU A 93 14.74 -11.19 -2.83
N ALA A 94 15.22 -11.22 -1.59
CA ALA A 94 16.53 -11.78 -1.28
C ALA A 94 16.50 -12.27 0.17
N GLY A 95 16.39 -13.59 0.34
CA GLY A 95 16.03 -14.21 1.60
C GLY A 95 16.95 -13.85 2.77
N GLN A 96 16.36 -13.25 3.80
CA GLN A 96 16.70 -13.53 5.18
C GLN A 96 15.54 -13.08 6.07
N VAL A 97 15.15 -13.96 6.99
CA VAL A 97 14.19 -13.69 8.06
C VAL A 97 14.87 -12.71 9.02
N SER A 98 14.73 -11.42 8.74
CA SER A 98 14.77 -10.41 9.79
C SER A 98 13.32 -10.16 10.23
N SER A 99 13.18 -9.75 11.47
CA SER A 99 11.92 -9.57 12.16
C SER A 99 11.90 -8.13 12.63
N SER A 100 11.69 -7.17 11.73
CA SER A 100 11.41 -5.79 12.11
C SER A 100 10.08 -5.31 11.54
N LEU A 101 9.34 -4.58 12.39
CA LEU A 101 7.93 -4.20 12.23
C LEU A 101 7.64 -3.28 11.02
N HIS A 102 8.66 -2.96 10.21
CA HIS A 102 8.58 -2.05 9.07
C HIS A 102 9.05 -2.69 7.75
N GLU A 103 9.50 -3.95 7.77
CA GLU A 103 10.13 -4.61 6.61
C GLU A 103 9.18 -4.92 5.44
N ASP A 104 7.86 -4.80 5.63
CA ASP A 104 6.85 -5.16 4.61
C ASP A 104 5.99 -3.97 4.13
N MET A 105 6.36 -2.73 4.48
CA MET A 105 5.51 -1.58 4.15
C MET A 105 5.40 -1.35 2.64
N ASN A 106 4.22 -1.59 2.07
CA ASN A 106 3.85 -1.19 0.72
C ASN A 106 3.60 0.34 0.62
N CYS A 107 3.43 0.86 -0.60
CA CYS A 107 3.24 2.31 -0.80
C CYS A 107 1.94 2.85 -0.15
N PHE A 108 0.88 2.04 -0.09
CA PHE A 108 -0.37 2.41 0.59
C PHE A 108 -0.14 2.54 2.09
N SER A 109 0.64 1.64 2.70
CA SER A 109 1.01 1.72 4.11
C SER A 109 1.91 2.91 4.40
N HIS A 110 2.87 3.26 3.55
CA HIS A 110 3.65 4.50 3.74
C HIS A 110 2.78 5.74 3.68
N ALA A 111 1.87 5.82 2.69
CA ALA A 111 0.95 6.95 2.62
C ALA A 111 0.02 7.02 3.84
N ALA A 112 -0.46 5.87 4.31
CA ALA A 112 -1.38 5.75 5.44
C ALA A 112 -0.71 6.04 6.80
N ALA A 113 0.52 5.55 7.01
CA ALA A 113 1.31 5.73 8.24
C ALA A 113 1.74 7.19 8.47
N HIS A 114 1.71 8.03 7.44
CA HIS A 114 2.05 9.45 7.52
C HIS A 114 0.87 10.39 7.27
N GLY A 115 -0.35 9.87 7.09
CA GLY A 115 -1.55 10.70 6.93
C GLY A 115 -1.72 11.32 5.54
N HIS A 116 -1.02 10.82 4.52
CA HIS A 116 -1.03 11.37 3.16
C HIS A 116 -2.25 10.88 2.38
N ARG A 117 -3.43 11.34 2.78
CA ARG A 117 -4.72 10.94 2.21
C ARG A 117 -4.87 11.22 0.71
N ASN A 118 -4.35 12.36 0.24
CA ASN A 118 -4.34 12.73 -1.17
C ASN A 118 -3.48 11.78 -2.01
N VAL A 119 -2.32 11.37 -1.49
CA VAL A 119 -1.44 10.37 -2.09
C VAL A 119 -2.14 9.02 -2.13
N LEU A 120 -2.73 8.58 -1.00
CA LEU A 120 -3.47 7.33 -0.92
C LEU A 120 -4.58 7.26 -1.98
N ARG A 121 -5.35 8.34 -2.13
CA ARG A 121 -6.38 8.45 -3.19
C ARG A 121 -5.79 8.33 -4.57
N LYS A 122 -4.66 8.97 -4.85
CA LYS A 122 -3.98 8.87 -6.15
C LYS A 122 -3.49 7.44 -6.40
N LEU A 123 -2.90 6.76 -5.42
CA LEU A 123 -2.53 5.34 -5.54
C LEU A 123 -3.75 4.45 -5.81
N LEU A 124 -4.90 4.78 -5.19
CA LEU A 124 -6.15 4.06 -5.39
C LEU A 124 -6.74 4.26 -6.79
N THR A 125 -6.44 5.35 -7.50
CA THR A 125 -6.92 5.59 -8.87
C THR A 125 -6.30 4.67 -9.92
N GLN A 126 -5.17 4.02 -9.61
CA GLN A 126 -4.51 3.13 -10.56
C GLN A 126 -5.37 1.89 -10.85
N PRO A 127 -5.50 1.49 -12.13
CA PRO A 127 -6.28 0.34 -12.51
C PRO A 127 -5.75 -0.93 -11.84
N GLN A 128 -6.67 -1.80 -11.46
CA GLN A 128 -6.37 -3.09 -10.88
C GLN A 128 -5.59 -3.90 -11.93
N LEU A 129 -4.28 -4.11 -11.73
CA LEU A 129 -3.56 -5.18 -12.42
C LEU A 129 -4.03 -6.49 -11.78
N CYS A 130 -5.20 -6.96 -12.21
CA CYS A 130 -5.62 -8.32 -11.96
C CYS A 130 -4.62 -9.23 -12.68
N SER A 131 -3.62 -9.74 -11.95
CA SER A 131 -2.84 -10.92 -12.33
C SER A 131 -3.74 -12.17 -12.32
N GLY A 132 -4.82 -12.12 -13.10
CA GLY A 132 -5.85 -13.14 -13.27
C GLY A 132 -6.47 -13.13 -14.66
N ASP A 133 -6.12 -12.17 -15.53
CA ASP A 133 -6.56 -12.15 -16.94
C ASP A 133 -5.67 -13.00 -17.87
N VAL A 134 -4.72 -13.76 -17.31
CA VAL A 134 -4.16 -14.92 -17.98
C VAL A 134 -4.55 -16.13 -17.15
N LEU A 135 -5.73 -16.67 -17.42
CA LEU A 135 -6.07 -18.04 -17.03
C LEU A 135 -4.87 -18.91 -17.41
N SER A 136 -4.24 -19.56 -16.43
CA SER A 136 -3.21 -20.54 -16.73
C SER A 136 -3.84 -21.60 -17.65
N LEU A 137 -3.08 -22.14 -18.61
CA LEU A 137 -3.59 -23.20 -19.49
C LEU A 137 -4.19 -24.38 -18.69
N GLU A 138 -3.77 -24.56 -17.44
CA GLU A 138 -4.29 -25.57 -16.50
C GLU A 138 -5.76 -25.31 -16.11
N GLU A 139 -6.18 -24.05 -15.96
CA GLU A 139 -7.56 -23.68 -15.64
C GLU A 139 -8.48 -23.82 -16.87
N ILE A 140 -7.99 -23.45 -18.07
CA ILE A 140 -8.70 -23.67 -19.34
C ILE A 140 -8.89 -25.17 -19.62
N LEU A 141 -7.91 -26.01 -19.26
CA LEU A 141 -7.99 -27.46 -19.44
C LEU A 141 -8.84 -28.15 -18.37
N ALA A 142 -9.10 -27.50 -17.22
CA ALA A 142 -9.97 -28.02 -16.17
C ALA A 142 -11.48 -27.85 -16.45
N GLU A 143 -11.86 -27.03 -17.44
CA GLU A 143 -13.27 -26.89 -17.89
C GLU A 143 -13.69 -27.92 -18.95
N GLY A 144 -12.79 -28.84 -19.34
CA GLY A 144 -13.11 -29.94 -20.23
C GLY A 144 -13.57 -31.19 -19.49
N VAL A 145 -14.90 -31.40 -19.45
CA VAL A 145 -15.61 -32.67 -19.10
C VAL A 145 -15.75 -32.85 -17.56
N GLU A 146 -16.90 -32.57 -16.91
CA GLU A 146 -18.15 -33.35 -16.97
C GLU A 146 -19.42 -32.57 -16.53
N SER A 147 -20.48 -32.75 -17.33
CA SER A 147 -21.94 -32.78 -17.08
C SER A 147 -22.62 -31.97 -15.95
N ASP A 148 -23.52 -31.09 -16.41
CA ASP A 148 -24.88 -30.83 -15.91
C ASP A 148 -25.10 -30.52 -14.42
N THR A 149 -25.37 -29.25 -14.09
CA THR A 149 -26.70 -28.77 -13.65
C THR A 149 -26.69 -27.28 -13.29
N SER A 150 -27.54 -26.52 -13.98
CA SER A 150 -28.18 -25.26 -13.57
C SER A 150 -27.45 -24.29 -12.61
N SER A 151 -27.02 -23.14 -13.14
CA SER A 151 -27.60 -21.86 -12.73
C SER A 151 -27.16 -20.74 -13.65
N THR A 152 -28.19 -20.06 -14.14
CA THR A 152 -28.20 -18.80 -14.88
C THR A 152 -27.26 -17.75 -14.32
N GLY A 153 -26.46 -17.16 -15.21
CA GLY A 153 -25.60 -16.03 -14.91
C GLY A 153 -26.37 -14.81 -14.40
N SER A 154 -25.78 -14.17 -13.40
CA SER A 154 -26.10 -12.82 -12.98
C SER A 154 -24.82 -11.99 -13.10
N PHE A 155 -24.77 -11.13 -14.12
CA PHE A 155 -23.87 -9.99 -14.15
C PHE A 155 -24.30 -9.02 -13.05
N ASP A 156 -23.81 -9.23 -11.84
CA ASP A 156 -24.05 -8.33 -10.73
C ASP A 156 -22.92 -7.30 -10.70
N GLN A 157 -23.27 -6.01 -10.83
CA GLN A 157 -22.38 -4.90 -10.52
C GLN A 157 -22.20 -4.85 -9.00
N GLY A 158 -21.39 -5.77 -8.49
CA GLY A 158 -20.96 -5.83 -7.09
C GLY A 158 -19.79 -4.88 -6.80
N PRO A 159 -19.45 -4.68 -5.51
CA PRO A 159 -18.34 -3.82 -5.11
C PRO A 159 -17.05 -4.29 -5.78
N ILE A 160 -16.19 -3.34 -6.13
CA ILE A 160 -14.88 -3.56 -6.78
C ILE A 160 -14.19 -4.76 -6.12
N ARG A 161 -14.14 -5.90 -6.81
CA ARG A 161 -13.53 -7.12 -6.27
C ARG A 161 -12.02 -6.90 -6.26
N LEU A 162 -11.49 -6.42 -5.13
CA LEU A 162 -10.06 -6.18 -4.95
C LEU A 162 -9.30 -7.51 -5.08
N CYS A 163 -8.21 -7.52 -5.84
CA CYS A 163 -7.32 -8.69 -5.90
C CYS A 163 -6.81 -9.00 -4.49
N LYS A 164 -6.57 -10.29 -4.18
CA LYS A 164 -6.10 -10.75 -2.86
C LYS A 164 -4.85 -10.00 -2.39
N THR A 165 -3.91 -9.71 -3.30
CA THR A 165 -2.70 -8.93 -3.02
C THR A 165 -3.02 -7.49 -2.63
N ARG A 166 -3.92 -6.83 -3.36
CA ARG A 166 -4.35 -5.47 -3.02
C ARG A 166 -5.13 -5.40 -1.72
N MET A 167 -6.01 -6.37 -1.45
CA MET A 167 -6.74 -6.45 -0.18
C MET A 167 -5.76 -6.52 0.99
N LYS A 168 -4.70 -7.34 0.90
CA LYS A 168 -3.64 -7.40 1.91
C LYS A 168 -2.94 -6.05 2.08
N ALA A 169 -2.53 -5.43 0.97
CA ALA A 169 -1.86 -4.14 1.02
C ALA A 169 -2.72 -3.04 1.70
N LEU A 170 -4.04 -3.03 1.41
CA LEU A 170 -4.97 -2.09 2.05
C LEU A 170 -5.24 -2.44 3.52
N GLN A 171 -5.24 -3.72 3.90
CA GLN A 171 -5.33 -4.14 5.31
C GLN A 171 -4.11 -3.68 6.11
N GLU A 172 -2.91 -3.76 5.55
CA GLU A 172 -1.68 -3.21 6.13
C GLU A 172 -1.77 -1.69 6.24
N ALA A 173 -2.19 -1.01 5.17
CA ALA A 173 -2.40 0.43 5.21
C ALA A 173 -3.40 0.86 6.29
N THR A 174 -4.49 0.12 6.46
CA THR A 174 -5.50 0.38 7.50
C THR A 174 -4.93 0.16 8.90
N TYR A 175 -4.03 -0.83 9.07
CA TYR A 175 -3.33 -1.06 10.33
C TYR A 175 -2.47 0.14 10.70
N TYR A 176 -1.58 0.58 9.81
CA TYR A 176 -0.68 1.69 10.10
C TYR A 176 -1.42 3.03 10.26
N SER A 177 -2.48 3.29 9.49
CA SER A 177 -3.28 4.51 9.70
C SER A 177 -3.96 4.53 11.06
N ALA A 178 -4.45 3.39 11.55
CA ALA A 178 -5.07 3.29 12.87
C ALA A 178 -4.04 3.47 13.99
N GLU A 179 -2.86 2.83 13.89
CA GLU A 179 -1.77 2.93 14.87
C GLU A 179 -1.27 4.39 15.03
N HIS A 180 -1.23 5.14 13.93
CA HIS A 180 -0.79 6.54 13.93
C HIS A 180 -1.92 7.56 14.13
N GLY A 181 -3.17 7.09 14.27
CA GLY A 181 -4.33 7.94 14.56
C GLY A 181 -4.95 8.67 13.36
N TYR A 182 -4.63 8.29 12.13
CA TYR A 182 -5.23 8.83 10.91
C TYR A 182 -6.60 8.20 10.63
N LEU A 183 -7.58 8.55 11.47
CA LEU A 183 -8.94 8.01 11.43
C LEU A 183 -9.66 8.25 10.10
N ASP A 184 -9.42 9.40 9.45
CA ASP A 184 -10.01 9.73 8.15
C ASP A 184 -9.58 8.75 7.05
N ILE A 185 -8.30 8.36 7.05
CA ILE A 185 -7.76 7.31 6.17
C ILE A 185 -8.35 5.95 6.54
N THR A 186 -8.37 5.59 7.82
CA THR A 186 -8.90 4.30 8.28
C THR A 186 -10.36 4.11 7.87
N MET A 187 -11.20 5.14 8.06
CA MET A 187 -12.61 5.09 7.68
C MET A 187 -12.80 5.10 6.15
N GLU A 188 -11.93 5.77 5.40
CA GLU A 188 -11.97 5.72 3.94
C GLU A 188 -11.61 4.32 3.41
N LEU A 189 -10.55 3.70 3.92
CA LEU A 189 -10.17 2.33 3.58
C LEU A 189 -11.28 1.33 3.97
N ARG A 190 -11.96 1.56 5.09
CA ARG A 190 -13.14 0.79 5.48
C ARG A 190 -14.28 0.91 4.46
N SER A 191 -14.56 2.11 3.97
CA SER A 191 -15.59 2.36 2.96
C SER A 191 -15.31 1.66 1.62
N LEU A 192 -14.04 1.33 1.34
CA LEU A 192 -13.61 0.55 0.18
C LEU A 192 -13.79 -0.97 0.36
N GLY A 193 -14.32 -1.42 1.50
CA GLY A 193 -14.61 -2.83 1.77
C GLY A 193 -13.51 -3.57 2.52
N VAL A 194 -12.49 -2.88 3.05
CA VAL A 194 -11.50 -3.51 3.94
C VAL A 194 -12.22 -3.96 5.22
N PRO A 195 -12.13 -5.24 5.63
CA PRO A 195 -12.76 -5.73 6.84
C PRO A 195 -12.01 -5.23 8.09
N TRP A 196 -12.73 -5.13 9.21
CA TRP A 196 -12.11 -4.81 10.49
C TRP A 196 -11.18 -5.94 10.93
N LYS A 197 -9.97 -5.56 11.34
CA LYS A 197 -9.17 -6.34 12.28
C LYS A 197 -9.44 -5.81 13.69
N LEU A 198 -9.45 -6.70 14.68
CA LEU A 198 -9.75 -6.35 16.07
C LEU A 198 -8.90 -5.16 16.57
N HIS A 199 -7.58 -5.26 16.46
CA HIS A 199 -6.63 -4.19 16.83
C HIS A 199 -7.00 -2.84 16.20
N VAL A 200 -7.19 -2.83 14.88
CA VAL A 200 -7.51 -1.62 14.11
C VAL A 200 -8.83 -1.01 14.58
N TRP A 201 -9.83 -1.83 14.89
CA TRP A 201 -11.09 -1.35 15.44
C TRP A 201 -10.93 -0.75 16.84
N ILE A 202 -10.17 -1.41 17.72
CA ILE A 202 -9.88 -0.90 19.09
C ILE A 202 -9.17 0.45 19.00
N GLU A 203 -8.12 0.57 18.19
CA GLU A 203 -7.38 1.84 18.03
C GLU A 203 -8.21 2.93 17.34
N SER A 204 -9.05 2.57 16.36
CA SER A 204 -10.01 3.51 15.77
C SER A 204 -11.04 4.01 16.80
N LEU A 205 -11.52 3.11 17.67
CA LEU A 205 -12.44 3.49 18.74
C LEU A 205 -11.73 4.38 19.78
N ARG A 206 -10.49 4.05 20.13
CA ARG A 206 -9.67 4.84 21.06
C ARG A 206 -9.42 6.25 20.55
N THR A 207 -9.03 6.37 19.29
CA THR A 207 -8.76 7.66 18.64
C THR A 207 -10.03 8.51 18.55
N THR A 208 -11.19 7.94 18.18
CA THR A 208 -12.47 8.67 18.20
C THR A 208 -12.87 9.14 19.59
N PHE A 209 -12.57 8.33 20.62
CA PHE A 209 -12.84 8.68 22.02
C PHE A 209 -12.01 9.87 22.49
N TYR A 210 -10.71 9.88 22.23
CA TYR A 210 -9.85 11.01 22.61
C TYR A 210 -10.20 12.31 21.87
N HIS A 211 -10.62 12.21 20.61
CA HIS A 211 -10.93 13.38 19.78
C HIS A 211 -12.42 13.78 19.79
N SER A 212 -13.25 13.15 20.64
CA SER A 212 -14.69 13.46 20.80
C SER A 212 -15.52 13.36 19.50
N HIS A 213 -15.14 12.46 18.59
CA HIS A 213 -15.89 12.24 17.34
C HIS A 213 -17.10 11.32 17.56
N HIS A 214 -18.11 11.82 18.27
CA HIS A 214 -19.27 11.02 18.72
C HIS A 214 -19.97 10.25 17.60
N SER A 215 -20.18 10.86 16.42
CA SER A 215 -20.85 10.18 15.30
C SER A 215 -20.04 8.98 14.78
N VAL A 216 -18.72 9.11 14.69
CA VAL A 216 -17.86 8.00 14.21
C VAL A 216 -17.77 6.91 15.27
N MET A 217 -17.67 7.31 16.55
CA MET A 217 -17.68 6.38 17.68
C MET A 217 -18.96 5.53 17.70
N GLU A 218 -20.14 6.14 17.57
CA GLU A 218 -21.41 5.40 17.52
C GLU A 218 -21.45 4.41 16.35
N ASN A 219 -20.94 4.80 15.19
CA ASN A 219 -20.85 3.92 14.03
C ASN A 219 -19.90 2.75 14.29
N LEU A 220 -18.71 2.99 14.86
CA LEU A 220 -17.75 1.95 15.21
C LEU A 220 -18.32 0.96 16.23
N LEU A 221 -19.05 1.45 17.24
CA LEU A 221 -19.72 0.58 18.23
C LEU A 221 -20.76 -0.34 17.59
N ARG A 222 -21.52 0.15 16.60
CA ARG A 222 -22.47 -0.69 15.83
C ARG A 222 -21.75 -1.73 14.97
N GLU A 223 -20.63 -1.33 14.37
CA GLU A 223 -19.81 -2.19 13.52
C GLU A 223 -19.01 -3.26 14.27
N PHE A 224 -19.00 -3.25 15.62
CA PHE A 224 -18.38 -4.32 16.41
C PHE A 224 -18.92 -5.72 16.03
N SER A 225 -20.20 -5.80 15.68
CA SER A 225 -20.85 -7.04 15.21
C SER A 225 -20.28 -7.61 13.91
N ASN A 226 -19.53 -6.82 13.15
CA ASN A 226 -18.85 -7.26 11.93
C ASN A 226 -17.49 -7.95 12.22
N ILE A 227 -16.98 -7.85 13.45
CA ILE A 227 -15.75 -8.54 13.87
C ILE A 227 -16.13 -9.97 14.26
N ARG A 228 -15.55 -10.94 13.55
CA ARG A 228 -15.86 -12.35 13.76
C ARG A 228 -15.30 -12.81 15.10
N GLU A 229 -15.99 -13.73 15.77
CA GLU A 229 -15.57 -14.27 17.07
C GLU A 229 -14.21 -14.98 17.02
N GLU A 230 -13.85 -15.52 15.85
CA GLU A 230 -12.55 -16.14 15.61
C GLU A 230 -11.37 -15.15 15.63
N ASP A 231 -11.65 -13.85 15.46
CA ASP A 231 -10.63 -12.79 15.48
C ASP A 231 -10.46 -12.20 16.91
N TYR A 232 -11.13 -12.76 17.92
CA TYR A 232 -11.03 -12.31 19.32
C TYR A 232 -9.73 -12.79 19.97
N ASN A 233 -8.91 -11.81 20.38
CA ASN A 233 -7.62 -12.04 21.04
C ASN A 233 -7.58 -11.42 22.44
N GLU A 234 -6.49 -11.66 23.17
CA GLU A 234 -6.27 -11.11 24.53
C GLU A 234 -6.45 -9.58 24.60
N GLU A 235 -6.08 -8.89 23.52
CA GLU A 235 -6.23 -7.44 23.35
C GLU A 235 -7.69 -6.96 23.55
N LEU A 236 -8.68 -7.74 23.12
CA LEU A 236 -10.09 -7.40 23.35
C LEU A 236 -10.37 -7.33 24.85
N ILE A 237 -9.79 -8.23 25.63
CA ILE A 237 -10.03 -8.32 27.07
C ILE A 237 -9.28 -7.21 27.81
N THR A 238 -8.00 -7.04 27.52
CA THR A 238 -7.12 -6.11 28.22
C THR A 238 -7.42 -4.66 27.86
N GLU A 239 -7.58 -4.37 26.58
CA GLU A 239 -7.69 -3.02 26.05
C GLU A 239 -9.11 -2.69 25.58
N GLY A 240 -9.71 -3.55 24.76
CA GLY A 240 -11.01 -3.30 24.14
C GLY A 240 -12.15 -3.14 25.14
N LEU A 241 -12.33 -4.10 26.06
CA LEU A 241 -13.37 -4.06 27.09
C LEU A 241 -13.14 -2.90 28.06
N THR A 242 -11.89 -2.66 28.45
CA THR A 242 -11.52 -1.53 29.32
C THR A 242 -11.92 -0.20 28.67
N LEU A 243 -11.63 -0.03 27.38
CA LEU A 243 -12.01 1.14 26.61
C LEU A 243 -13.53 1.28 26.51
N LEU A 244 -14.25 0.21 26.17
CA LEU A 244 -15.72 0.21 26.08
C LEU A 244 -16.39 0.62 27.40
N PHE A 245 -15.97 0.03 28.52
CA PHE A 245 -16.49 0.42 29.84
C PHE A 245 -16.15 1.87 30.19
N THR A 246 -15.00 2.38 29.76
CA THR A 246 -14.62 3.78 29.95
C THR A 246 -15.50 4.71 29.13
N ILE A 247 -15.77 4.38 27.87
CA ILE A 247 -16.71 5.09 27.00
C ILE A 247 -18.09 5.14 27.67
N PHE A 248 -18.66 4.00 28.03
CA PHE A 248 -20.00 3.96 28.66
C PHE A 248 -20.09 4.72 30.00
N LYS A 249 -19.00 4.83 30.76
CA LYS A 249 -18.98 5.62 31.99
C LYS A 249 -18.97 7.13 31.72
N THR A 250 -18.39 7.55 30.60
CA THR A 250 -18.15 8.95 30.27
C THR A 250 -19.25 9.53 29.37
N THR A 251 -19.87 8.71 28.52
CA THR A 251 -21.04 9.06 27.72
C THR A 251 -22.32 8.89 28.56
N LYS A 252 -22.67 9.92 29.33
CA LYS A 252 -23.98 10.06 30.00
C LYS A 252 -25.00 10.77 29.14
#